data_AF-A0A1Q7DZB6-F1
#
_entry.id   AF-A0A1Q7DZB6-F1
#
_cell.length_a   1.000
_cell.length_b   1.000
_cell.length_c   1.000
_cell.angle_alpha   90.00
_cell.angle_beta   90.00
_cell.angle_gamma   90.00
#
_symmetry.space_group_name_H-M   'P 1'
#
loop_
_entity.id
_entity.type
_entity.pdbx_description
1 polymer ?
#
loop_
_entity_poly.entity_id
_entity_poly.type
_entity_poly.pdbx_seq_one_letter_code
_entity_poly.pdbx_strand_id
1 'polypeptide(L)'
;MAEAQGLAFSESASALARAFWPGPLTLVLPGGGGRLPDSLRGPEGGIAVRWTSHPHTARLVAALGEPLTSTSANVPGAAPAPGADAIARDFAAAITAGRLLVLDGGVLGNRPPSTVVDCTSPTPRVVRAGALPVTELRRAVGILAP
;
A
#
# COMPACT_ATOMS: atom_id res chain seq x y z
N MET A 1 13.65 -4.48 -3.41
CA MET A 1 12.99 -3.29 -3.99
C MET A 1 12.92 -2.14 -3.00
N ALA A 2 12.27 -2.29 -1.83
CA ALA A 2 12.17 -1.19 -0.85
C ALA A 2 13.53 -0.72 -0.31
N GLU A 3 14.43 -1.63 0.04
CA GLU A 3 15.79 -1.30 0.50
C GLU A 3 16.63 -0.61 -0.59
N ALA A 4 16.44 -0.96 -1.85
CA ALA A 4 17.10 -0.29 -2.98
C ALA A 4 16.68 1.19 -3.11
N GLN A 5 15.50 1.54 -2.56
CA GLN A 5 15.03 2.93 -2.44
C GLN A 5 15.50 3.60 -1.15
N GLY A 6 16.37 2.97 -0.36
CA GLY A 6 16.91 3.50 0.89
C GLY A 6 15.94 3.39 2.08
N LEU A 7 14.90 2.56 1.98
CA LEU A 7 14.00 2.28 3.10
C LEU A 7 14.60 1.22 4.02
N ALA A 8 14.52 1.46 5.33
CA ALA A 8 15.10 0.58 6.33
C ALA A 8 14.04 -0.33 6.97
N PHE A 9 14.40 -1.58 7.22
CA PHE A 9 13.57 -2.54 7.93
C PHE A 9 14.12 -2.78 9.33
N SER A 10 13.30 -2.55 10.35
CA SER A 10 13.56 -3.08 11.69
C SER A 10 13.36 -4.61 11.71
N GLU A 11 13.72 -5.24 12.83
CA GLU A 11 13.44 -6.66 13.05
C GLU A 11 11.94 -6.95 12.94
N SER A 12 11.11 -6.13 13.59
CA SER A 12 9.65 -6.23 13.54
C SER A 12 9.10 -6.00 12.13
N ALA A 13 9.60 -5.00 11.39
CA ALA A 13 9.20 -4.77 10.00
C ALA A 13 9.54 -5.97 9.12
N SER A 14 10.73 -6.54 9.30
CA SER A 14 11.19 -7.73 8.57
C SER A 14 10.35 -8.97 8.89
N ALA A 15 9.99 -9.17 10.17
CA ALA A 15 9.13 -10.27 10.60
C ALA A 15 7.72 -10.16 9.99
N LEU A 16 7.13 -8.96 10.03
CA LEU A 16 5.83 -8.70 9.40
C LEU A 16 5.88 -8.88 7.88
N ALA A 17 6.92 -8.37 7.22
CA ALA A 17 7.10 -8.55 5.78
C ALA A 17 7.20 -10.03 5.41
N ARG A 18 8.05 -10.81 6.11
CA ARG A 18 8.17 -12.26 5.86
C ARG A 18 6.87 -13.02 6.06
N ALA A 19 6.05 -12.63 7.03
CA ALA A 19 4.80 -13.32 7.35
C ALA A 19 3.66 -12.99 6.39
N PHE A 20 3.59 -11.74 5.90
CA PHE A 20 2.39 -11.23 5.23
C PHE A 20 2.62 -10.62 3.84
N TRP A 21 3.87 -10.56 3.35
CA TRP A 21 4.16 -10.21 1.96
C TRP A 21 4.52 -11.43 1.12
N PRO A 22 4.06 -11.50 -0.14
CA PRO A 22 3.10 -10.58 -0.80
C PRO A 22 1.68 -10.71 -0.19
N GLY A 23 0.99 -9.59 0.03
CA GLY A 23 -0.31 -9.64 0.70
C GLY A 23 -0.94 -8.28 1.03
N PRO A 24 -1.97 -8.26 1.90
CA PRO A 24 -2.72 -7.06 2.26
C PRO A 24 -2.12 -6.32 3.47
N LEU A 25 -0.81 -6.40 3.66
CA LEU A 25 -0.07 -5.62 4.64
C LEU A 25 0.61 -4.41 3.98
N THR A 26 0.51 -3.25 4.62
CA THR A 26 1.29 -2.06 4.29
C THR A 26 2.18 -1.73 5.49
N LEU A 27 3.48 -1.55 5.26
CA LEU A 27 4.45 -1.14 6.29
C LEU A 27 4.86 0.31 6.06
N VAL A 28 4.78 1.16 7.09
CA VAL A 28 5.40 2.50 7.07
C VAL A 28 6.85 2.34 7.52
N LEU A 29 7.78 2.61 6.61
CA LEU A 29 9.22 2.40 6.83
C LEU A 29 9.97 3.73 6.86
N PRO A 30 10.97 3.89 7.75
CA PRO A 30 11.83 5.06 7.75
C PRO A 30 12.84 5.01 6.58
N GLY A 31 13.50 6.14 6.32
CA GLY A 31 14.52 6.29 5.28
C GLY A 31 13.97 6.86 3.97
N GLY A 32 14.62 6.51 2.87
CA GLY A 32 14.29 6.96 1.52
C GLY A 32 14.66 8.41 1.19
N GLY A 33 15.30 9.13 2.11
CA GLY A 33 15.73 10.52 1.90
C GLY A 33 16.66 10.64 0.69
N GLY A 34 16.39 11.62 -0.19
CA GLY A 34 17.15 11.86 -1.42
C GLY A 34 16.93 10.83 -2.54
N ARG A 35 16.17 9.75 -2.29
CA ARG A 35 15.83 8.71 -3.28
C ARG A 35 14.35 8.70 -3.65
N LEU A 36 13.48 9.01 -2.69
CA LEU A 36 12.04 9.10 -2.88
C LEU A 36 11.56 10.54 -2.61
N PRO A 37 10.55 11.02 -3.35
CA PRO A 37 9.98 12.35 -3.12
C PRO A 37 9.43 12.50 -1.70
N ASP A 38 9.67 13.64 -1.08
CA ASP A 38 9.13 13.95 0.25
C ASP A 38 7.60 14.00 0.29
N SER A 39 6.94 14.22 -0.85
CA SER A 39 5.48 14.14 -0.99
C SER A 39 4.89 12.75 -0.73
N LEU A 40 5.72 11.70 -0.72
CA LEU A 40 5.30 10.34 -0.34
C LEU A 40 5.34 10.09 1.18
N ARG A 41 5.93 11.01 1.94
CA ARG A 41 6.16 10.84 3.38
C ARG A 41 4.88 11.11 4.15
N GLY A 42 4.48 10.12 4.95
CA GLY A 42 3.32 10.22 5.83
C GLY A 42 3.59 11.04 7.10
N PRO A 43 2.55 11.32 7.90
CA PRO A 43 2.67 12.05 9.16
C PRO A 43 3.56 11.35 10.20
N GLU A 44 3.76 10.04 10.09
CA GLU A 44 4.68 9.26 10.93
C GLU A 44 6.16 9.50 10.57
N GLY A 45 6.44 10.24 9.48
CA GLY A 45 7.79 10.51 8.99
C GLY A 45 8.38 9.40 8.11
N GLY A 46 7.65 8.31 7.89
CA GLY A 46 8.04 7.22 7.00
C GLY A 46 7.27 7.17 5.68
N ILE A 47 7.57 6.17 4.85
CA ILE A 47 6.91 5.92 3.57
C ILE A 47 6.18 4.58 3.64
N ALA A 48 4.90 4.58 3.27
CA ALA A 48 4.05 3.40 3.28
C ALA A 48 4.30 2.51 2.05
N VAL A 49 4.75 1.27 2.28
CA VAL A 49 5.09 0.31 1.22
C VAL A 49 4.22 -0.94 1.35
N ARG A 50 3.83 -1.51 0.22
CA ARG A 50 3.14 -2.80 0.15
C ARG A 50 3.70 -3.64 -0.97
N TRP A 51 4.00 -4.90 -0.69
CA TRP A 51 4.15 -5.92 -1.72
C TRP A 51 2.80 -6.59 -1.95
N THR A 52 2.12 -6.24 -3.05
CA THR A 52 0.78 -6.77 -3.35
C THR A 52 0.82 -8.23 -3.81
N SER A 53 -0.15 -9.02 -3.35
CA SER A 53 -0.44 -10.37 -3.87
C SER A 53 -1.40 -10.35 -5.07
N HIS A 54 -1.87 -9.17 -5.51
CA HIS A 54 -2.78 -9.08 -6.65
C HIS A 54 -2.03 -9.36 -7.96
N PRO A 55 -2.39 -10.42 -8.73
CA PRO A 55 -1.57 -10.91 -9.83
C PRO A 55 -1.42 -9.90 -10.96
N HIS A 56 -2.49 -9.16 -11.30
CA HIS A 56 -2.43 -8.14 -12.35
C HIS A 56 -1.53 -6.95 -11.95
N THR A 57 -1.61 -6.51 -10.70
CA THR A 57 -0.80 -5.38 -10.21
C THR A 57 0.66 -5.80 -10.05
N ALA A 58 0.92 -7.02 -9.59
CA ALA A 58 2.27 -7.57 -9.51
C ALA A 58 2.94 -7.63 -10.90
N ARG A 59 2.19 -8.08 -11.93
CA ARG A 59 2.67 -8.07 -13.33
C ARG A 59 2.94 -6.65 -13.83
N LEU A 60 2.07 -5.69 -13.52
CA LEU A 60 2.26 -4.29 -13.90
C LEU A 60 3.54 -3.71 -13.29
N VAL A 61 3.75 -3.89 -11.98
CA VAL A 61 4.95 -3.41 -11.29
C VAL A 61 6.21 -4.10 -11.83
N ALA A 62 6.14 -5.40 -12.11
CA ALA A 62 7.27 -6.13 -12.70
C ALA A 62 7.63 -5.64 -14.11
N ALA A 63 6.61 -5.34 -14.94
CA ALA A 63 6.81 -4.79 -16.28
C ALA A 63 7.33 -3.34 -16.25
N LEU A 64 6.91 -2.56 -15.26
CA LEU A 64 7.39 -1.19 -15.05
C LEU A 64 8.85 -1.16 -14.57
N GLY A 65 9.28 -2.16 -13.78
CA GLY A 65 10.65 -2.26 -13.26
C GLY A 65 10.95 -1.28 -12.11
N GLU A 66 9.97 -0.51 -11.66
CA GLU A 66 10.10 0.48 -10.58
C GLU A 66 8.89 0.44 -9.62
N PRO A 67 9.00 1.03 -8.42
CA PRO A 67 7.88 1.12 -7.48
C PRO A 67 6.73 1.96 -8.06
N LEU A 68 5.50 1.51 -7.84
CA LEU A 68 4.29 2.24 -8.23
C LEU A 68 3.66 2.89 -7.01
N THR A 69 3.55 4.22 -7.01
CA THR A 69 2.72 4.95 -6.04
C THR A 69 1.25 4.75 -6.40
N SER A 70 0.42 4.43 -5.39
CA SER A 70 -1.01 4.20 -5.59
C SER A 70 -1.86 4.78 -4.46
N THR A 71 -3.04 5.30 -4.81
CA THR A 71 -4.13 5.62 -3.88
C THR A 71 -5.36 4.78 -4.25
N SER A 72 -6.45 4.92 -3.49
CA SER A 72 -7.75 4.43 -3.97
C SER A 72 -8.18 5.21 -5.22
N ALA A 73 -8.78 4.52 -6.18
CA ALA A 73 -9.30 5.11 -7.40
C ALA A 73 -10.70 5.66 -7.13
N ASN A 74 -10.77 6.93 -6.71
CA ASN A 74 -12.01 7.64 -6.45
C ASN A 74 -11.79 9.15 -6.51
N VAL A 75 -12.88 9.88 -6.75
CA VAL A 75 -12.90 11.32 -6.54
C VAL A 75 -12.66 11.60 -5.05
N PRO A 76 -11.89 12.65 -4.68
CA PRO A 76 -11.68 13.00 -3.28
C PRO A 76 -12.99 13.08 -2.49
N GLY A 77 -13.06 12.38 -1.36
CA GLY A 77 -14.25 12.30 -0.50
C GLY A 77 -15.28 11.23 -0.90
N ALA A 78 -15.18 10.64 -2.09
CA ALA A 78 -16.04 9.54 -2.51
C ALA A 78 -15.52 8.18 -2.03
N ALA A 79 -16.41 7.18 -2.02
CA ALA A 79 -16.02 5.79 -1.77
C ALA A 79 -15.12 5.26 -2.91
N PRO A 80 -14.20 4.33 -2.63
CA PRO A 80 -13.39 3.67 -3.67
C PRO A 80 -14.26 3.02 -4.75
N ALA A 81 -13.93 3.26 -6.02
CA ALA A 81 -14.64 2.65 -7.13
C ALA A 81 -14.38 1.13 -7.16
N PRO A 82 -15.42 0.29 -7.28
CA PRO A 82 -15.26 -1.16 -7.19
C PRO A 82 -14.74 -1.81 -8.48
N GLY A 83 -14.74 -1.10 -9.62
CA GLY A 83 -14.32 -1.66 -10.91
C GLY A 83 -14.30 -0.61 -12.02
N ALA A 84 -13.89 -1.05 -13.21
CA ALA A 84 -13.63 -0.18 -14.37
C ALA A 84 -14.84 0.69 -14.76
N ASP A 85 -16.06 0.16 -14.74
CA ASP A 85 -17.26 0.92 -15.08
C ASP A 85 -17.53 2.09 -14.14
N ALA A 86 -17.30 1.90 -12.84
CA ALA A 86 -17.45 2.97 -11.86
C ALA A 86 -16.36 4.04 -12.05
N ILE A 87 -15.11 3.63 -12.28
CA ILE A 87 -14.00 4.54 -12.60
C ILE A 87 -14.32 5.31 -13.88
N ALA A 88 -14.84 4.65 -14.91
CA ALA A 88 -15.18 5.26 -16.19
C ALA A 88 -16.24 6.35 -16.06
N ARG A 89 -17.24 6.14 -15.19
CA ARG A 89 -18.24 7.16 -14.87
C ARG A 89 -17.64 8.32 -14.07
N ASP A 90 -16.93 8.02 -12.99
CA ASP A 90 -16.40 9.03 -12.06
C ASP A 90 -15.33 9.92 -12.71
N PHE A 91 -14.57 9.37 -13.66
CA PHE A 91 -13.45 10.05 -14.34
C PHE A 91 -13.67 10.25 -15.84
N ALA A 92 -14.91 10.24 -16.32
CA ALA A 92 -15.25 10.30 -17.74
C ALA A 92 -14.50 11.41 -18.49
N ALA A 93 -14.46 12.62 -17.94
CA ALA A 93 -13.78 13.76 -18.55
C ALA A 93 -12.26 13.57 -18.68
N ALA A 94 -11.61 12.88 -17.73
CA ALA A 94 -10.18 12.59 -17.78
C ALA A 94 -9.86 11.49 -18.79
N ILE A 95 -10.72 10.48 -18.88
CA ILE A 95 -10.59 9.37 -19.84
C ILE A 95 -10.80 9.86 -21.26
N THR A 96 -11.88 10.61 -21.53
CA THR A 96 -12.15 11.18 -22.87
C THR A 96 -11.03 12.12 -23.31
N ALA A 97 -10.42 12.86 -22.37
CA ALA A 97 -9.27 13.73 -22.66
C ALA A 97 -7.93 12.98 -22.80
N GLY A 98 -7.91 11.65 -22.69
CA GLY A 98 -6.68 10.83 -22.78
C GLY A 98 -5.71 11.01 -21.62
N ARG A 99 -6.15 11.59 -20.49
CA ARG A 99 -5.31 11.87 -19.31
C ARG A 99 -5.34 10.74 -18.27
N LEU A 100 -6.30 9.82 -18.37
CA LEU A 100 -6.44 8.69 -17.48
C LEU A 100 -6.71 7.42 -18.29
N LEU A 101 -5.92 6.39 -18.03
CA LEU A 101 -6.11 5.06 -18.59
C LEU A 101 -6.70 4.14 -17.53
N VAL A 102 -7.63 3.28 -17.94
CA VAL A 102 -8.26 2.29 -17.06
C VAL A 102 -7.84 0.89 -17.52
N LEU A 103 -7.26 0.12 -16.60
CA LEU A 103 -7.01 -1.30 -16.79
C LEU A 103 -8.16 -2.08 -16.13
N ASP A 104 -9.01 -2.69 -16.94
CA ASP A 104 -10.11 -3.50 -16.42
C ASP A 104 -9.60 -4.88 -15.95
N GLY A 105 -9.63 -5.07 -14.63
CA GLY A 105 -9.31 -6.33 -13.96
C GLY A 105 -10.54 -6.99 -13.32
N GLY A 106 -11.75 -6.55 -13.68
CA GLY A 106 -13.00 -6.96 -13.06
C GLY A 106 -13.37 -6.14 -11.82
N VAL A 107 -14.41 -6.61 -11.13
CA VAL A 107 -14.98 -5.94 -9.95
C VAL A 107 -14.34 -6.51 -8.68
N LEU A 108 -13.80 -5.61 -7.85
CA LEU A 108 -13.36 -5.94 -6.51
C LEU A 108 -14.58 -6.24 -5.63
N GLY A 109 -14.58 -7.40 -4.98
CA GLY A 109 -15.55 -7.69 -3.93
C GLY A 109 -15.37 -6.78 -2.71
N ASN A 110 -16.30 -6.87 -1.76
CA ASN A 110 -16.20 -6.15 -0.48
C ASN A 110 -15.07 -6.72 0.39
N ARG A 111 -13.83 -6.35 0.09
CA ARG A 111 -12.64 -6.72 0.86
C ARG A 111 -12.18 -5.53 1.68
N PRO A 112 -11.86 -5.72 2.97
CA PRO A 112 -11.24 -4.68 3.76
C PRO A 112 -9.96 -4.14 3.09
N PRO A 113 -9.61 -2.87 3.31
CA PRO A 113 -8.35 -2.30 2.82
C PRO A 113 -7.14 -3.02 3.45
N SER A 114 -5.93 -2.73 2.95
CA SER A 114 -4.73 -3.23 3.60
C SER A 114 -4.62 -2.73 5.04
N THR A 115 -4.19 -3.61 5.94
CA THR A 115 -3.79 -3.21 7.29
C THR A 115 -2.48 -2.44 7.19
N VAL A 116 -2.40 -1.29 7.86
CA VAL A 116 -1.22 -0.42 7.83
C VAL A 116 -0.56 -0.45 9.20
N VAL A 117 0.73 -0.80 9.22
CA VAL A 117 1.54 -0.87 10.44
C VAL A 117 2.71 0.10 10.31
N ASP A 118 2.80 1.01 11.25
CA ASP A 118 3.93 1.91 11.40
C ASP A 118 5.11 1.18 12.05
N CYS A 119 6.23 1.14 11.33
CA CYS A 119 7.48 0.51 11.74
C CYS A 119 8.64 1.53 11.79
N THR A 120 8.34 2.82 11.90
CA THR A 120 9.35 3.90 12.04
C THR A 120 10.04 3.89 13.41
N SER A 121 9.45 3.22 14.39
CA SER A 121 9.97 3.03 15.75
C SER A 121 10.17 1.54 16.06
N PRO A 122 10.97 1.19 17.10
CA PRO A 122 11.30 -0.22 17.40
C PRO A 122 10.08 -1.10 17.69
N THR A 123 9.06 -0.54 18.37
CA THR A 123 7.80 -1.21 18.65
C THR A 123 6.76 -0.77 17.63
N PRO A 124 6.34 -1.64 16.69
CA PRO A 124 5.43 -1.23 15.62
C PRO A 124 4.02 -0.95 16.13
N ARG A 125 3.30 -0.07 15.44
CA ARG A 125 1.94 0.38 15.78
C ARG A 125 0.99 0.15 14.63
N VAL A 126 -0.22 -0.33 14.89
CA VAL A 126 -1.26 -0.41 13.85
C VAL A 126 -1.87 0.98 13.67
N VAL A 127 -1.65 1.61 12.52
CA VAL A 127 -2.20 2.94 12.23
C VAL A 127 -3.53 2.86 11.47
N ARG A 128 -3.79 1.75 10.79
CA ARG A 128 -5.09 1.48 10.16
C ARG A 128 -5.41 -0.01 10.20
N ALA A 129 -6.51 -0.36 10.83
CA ALA A 129 -7.07 -1.71 10.76
C ALA A 129 -7.54 -2.02 9.33
N GLY A 130 -7.38 -3.27 8.91
CA GLY A 130 -7.71 -3.71 7.56
C GLY A 130 -7.87 -5.23 7.50
N ALA A 131 -7.47 -5.83 6.38
CA ALA A 131 -7.68 -7.25 6.11
C ALA A 131 -6.94 -8.22 7.06
N LEU A 132 -5.86 -7.78 7.72
CA LEU A 132 -5.13 -8.58 8.70
C LEU A 132 -5.58 -8.24 10.13
N PRO A 133 -6.04 -9.24 10.91
CA PRO A 133 -6.37 -9.06 12.33
C PRO A 133 -5.14 -8.67 13.15
N VAL A 134 -5.33 -7.78 14.13
CA VAL A 134 -4.26 -7.35 15.06
C VAL A 134 -3.65 -8.54 15.81
N THR A 135 -4.44 -9.58 16.08
CA THR A 135 -3.98 -10.82 16.73
C THR A 135 -2.94 -11.57 15.91
N GLU A 136 -3.07 -11.60 14.58
CA GLU A 136 -2.07 -12.21 13.70
C GLU A 136 -0.80 -11.37 13.64
N LEU A 137 -0.93 -10.04 13.58
CA LEU A 137 0.22 -9.14 13.66
C LEU A 137 1.00 -9.35 14.96
N ARG A 138 0.30 -9.41 16.11
CA ARG A 138 0.94 -9.70 17.41
C ARG A 138 1.64 -11.05 17.45
N ARG A 139 1.09 -12.09 16.80
CA ARG A 139 1.77 -13.39 16.69
C ARG A 139 3.10 -13.29 15.94
N ALA A 140 3.19 -12.40 14.95
CA ALA A 140 4.40 -12.23 14.15
C ALA A 140 5.51 -11.43 14.86
N VAL A 141 5.17 -10.43 15.68
CA VAL A 141 6.17 -9.52 16.31
C VAL A 141 6.18 -9.54 17.84
N GLY A 142 5.28 -10.28 18.49
CA GLY A 142 5.12 -10.32 19.94
C GLY A 142 4.40 -9.09 20.48
N ILE A 143 5.02 -7.91 20.36
CA ILE A 143 4.54 -6.65 20.95
C ILE A 143 4.16 -5.65 19.85
N LEU A 144 2.98 -5.05 20.01
CA LEU A 144 2.55 -3.87 19.26
C LEU A 144 2.34 -2.72 20.22
N ALA A 145 2.74 -1.52 19.81
CA ALA A 145 2.39 -0.29 20.49
C ALA A 145 0.86 -0.09 20.48
N PRO A 146 0.32 0.62 21.48
CA PRO A 146 -1.11 0.94 21.56
C PRO A 146 -1.60 1.74 20.35
#